data_AF-A0A4Q9HRL3-F1
#
_entry.id   AF-A0A4Q9HRL3-F1
#
_cell.length_a   1.000
_cell.length_b   1.000
_cell.length_c   1.000
_cell.angle_alpha   90.00
_cell.angle_beta   90.00
_cell.angle_gamma   90.00
#
_symmetry.space_group_name_H-M   'P 1'
#
loop_
_entity.id
_entity.type
_entity.pdbx_description
1 polymer ?
#
loop_
_entity_poly.entity_id
_entity_poly.type
_entity_poly.pdbx_seq_one_letter_code
_entity_poly.pdbx_strand_id
1 'polypeptide(L)'
;MRRSGRLMVASDPWLAARAQDRARVAAAEHELVPAVRAAVGAYLAEVRAGLGLSGTLTAAATPGGGEPDWSGWPGEGWWRQLVQRHIAPVWRRVWAGAYGHTAPQAPDGAGAGRAEDEVEAMADRLRAWPRRVWDRMRRAWRDGAACGESAAQLRERVAELATLEAWDGSALTMTRTEVIGALNAGSLSAALDEQARTGRRWTKRWLATADDRTRATHRAADGQTTLLTERFAVGHARIQFPGDPRGPAGEVINCRCSMQVRPSAE
;
A
#
# COMPACT_ATOMS: atom_id res chain seq x y z
N MET A 1 -25.51 -26.85 -42.72
CA MET A 1 -25.91 -25.93 -41.64
C MET A 1 -24.90 -25.99 -40.50
N ARG A 2 -23.98 -25.01 -40.39
CA ARG A 2 -23.21 -24.75 -39.17
C ARG A 2 -23.19 -23.24 -38.98
N ARG A 3 -24.02 -22.73 -38.06
CA ARG A 3 -23.97 -21.32 -37.64
C ARG A 3 -22.71 -21.16 -36.79
N SER A 4 -21.69 -20.56 -37.38
CA SER A 4 -20.51 -20.10 -36.63
C SER A 4 -20.96 -18.93 -35.75
N GLY A 5 -21.27 -19.22 -34.49
CA GLY A 5 -21.59 -18.22 -33.49
C GLY A 5 -20.32 -17.46 -33.14
N ARG A 6 -20.10 -16.32 -33.78
CA ARG A 6 -19.09 -15.34 -33.36
C ARG A 6 -19.48 -14.91 -31.95
N LEU A 7 -18.73 -15.34 -30.93
CA LEU A 7 -18.84 -14.78 -29.58
C LEU A 7 -18.58 -13.27 -29.72
N MET A 8 -19.65 -12.48 -29.70
CA MET A 8 -19.53 -11.05 -29.49
C MET A 8 -18.97 -10.88 -28.08
N VAL A 9 -17.68 -10.58 -27.99
CA VAL A 9 -17.11 -10.05 -26.75
C VAL A 9 -17.91 -8.79 -26.45
N ALA A 10 -18.72 -8.82 -25.39
CA ALA A 10 -19.46 -7.64 -24.96
C ALA A 10 -18.44 -6.51 -24.75
N SER A 11 -18.63 -5.39 -25.43
CA SER A 11 -17.76 -4.22 -25.28
C SER A 11 -17.84 -3.75 -23.83
N ASP A 12 -16.72 -3.71 -23.12
CA ASP A 12 -16.66 -3.19 -21.75
C ASP A 12 -17.10 -1.71 -21.75
N PRO A 13 -18.28 -1.38 -21.19
CA PRO A 13 -18.80 -0.01 -21.22
C PRO A 13 -17.92 0.96 -20.41
N TRP A 14 -17.02 0.43 -19.57
CA TRP A 14 -16.16 1.21 -18.69
C TRP A 14 -14.70 1.20 -19.12
N LEU A 15 -14.39 0.73 -20.33
CA LEU A 15 -13.02 0.62 -20.83
C LEU A 15 -12.23 1.93 -20.67
N ALA A 16 -12.84 3.06 -21.02
CA ALA A 16 -12.22 4.38 -20.91
C ALA A 16 -11.92 4.76 -19.44
N ALA A 17 -12.88 4.56 -18.54
CA ALA A 17 -12.71 4.83 -17.12
C ALA A 17 -11.60 3.94 -16.52
N ARG A 18 -11.59 2.65 -16.85
CA ARG A 18 -10.53 1.73 -16.41
C ARG A 18 -9.15 2.12 -16.94
N ALA A 19 -9.05 2.57 -18.20
CA ALA A 19 -7.80 3.01 -18.77
C ALA A 19 -7.25 4.26 -18.04
N GLN A 20 -8.12 5.23 -17.75
CA GLN A 20 -7.77 6.42 -16.98
C GLN A 20 -7.33 6.06 -15.56
N ASP A 21 -8.07 5.19 -14.87
CA ASP A 21 -7.74 4.77 -13.51
C ASP A 21 -6.42 4.00 -13.46
N ARG A 22 -6.16 3.08 -14.41
CA ARG A 22 -4.87 2.39 -14.52
C ARG A 22 -3.71 3.37 -14.71
N ALA A 23 -3.86 4.38 -15.55
CA ALA A 23 -2.84 5.40 -15.74
C ALA A 23 -2.57 6.19 -14.46
N ARG A 24 -3.63 6.54 -13.71
CA ARG A 24 -3.51 7.22 -12.41
C ARG A 24 -2.81 6.37 -11.37
N VAL A 25 -3.16 5.08 -11.27
CA VAL A 25 -2.49 4.13 -10.39
C VAL A 25 -1.00 4.03 -10.74
N ALA A 26 -0.67 3.87 -12.02
CA ALA A 26 0.72 3.79 -12.46
C ALA A 26 1.52 5.06 -12.13
N ALA A 27 0.94 6.24 -12.33
CA ALA A 27 1.58 7.51 -11.97
C ALA A 27 1.80 7.64 -10.45
N ALA A 28 0.78 7.31 -9.65
CA ALA A 28 0.89 7.35 -8.19
C ALA A 28 1.88 6.31 -7.65
N GLU A 29 1.95 5.10 -8.23
CA GLU A 29 2.97 4.11 -7.90
C GLU A 29 4.37 4.64 -8.23
N HIS A 30 4.57 5.24 -9.41
CA HIS A 30 5.84 5.83 -9.81
C HIS A 30 6.33 6.90 -8.82
N GLU A 31 5.43 7.70 -8.25
CA GLU A 31 5.75 8.68 -7.22
C GLU A 31 6.03 8.06 -5.84
N LEU A 32 5.23 7.07 -5.42
CA LEU A 32 5.29 6.54 -4.06
C LEU A 32 6.38 5.47 -3.86
N VAL A 33 6.77 4.74 -4.91
CA VAL A 33 7.88 3.76 -4.85
C VAL A 33 9.17 4.34 -4.25
N PRO A 34 9.75 5.46 -4.77
CA PRO A 34 10.99 6.00 -4.22
C PRO A 34 10.84 6.46 -2.77
N ALA A 35 9.68 6.99 -2.38
CA ALA A 35 9.40 7.39 -1.01
C ALA A 35 9.38 6.21 -0.03
N VAL A 36 8.70 5.12 -0.39
CA VAL A 36 8.67 3.89 0.42
C VAL A 36 10.06 3.26 0.50
N ARG A 37 10.78 3.17 -0.62
CA ARG A 37 12.17 2.67 -0.66
C ARG A 37 13.10 3.49 0.21
N ALA A 38 12.97 4.82 0.21
CA ALA A 38 13.76 5.71 1.06
C ALA A 38 13.49 5.47 2.55
N ALA A 39 12.22 5.35 2.96
CA ALA A 39 11.86 5.04 4.34
C ALA A 39 12.42 3.67 4.78
N VAL A 40 12.19 2.64 3.97
CA VAL A 40 12.65 1.26 4.24
C VAL A 40 14.18 1.21 4.32
N GLY A 41 14.87 1.79 3.34
CA GLY A 41 16.34 1.83 3.30
C GLY A 41 16.93 2.56 4.50
N ALA A 42 16.36 3.71 4.89
CA ALA A 42 16.78 4.45 6.07
C ALA A 42 16.57 3.64 7.37
N TYR A 43 15.44 2.94 7.51
CA TYR A 43 15.20 2.09 8.67
C TYR A 43 16.20 0.93 8.75
N LEU A 44 16.47 0.26 7.62
CA LEU A 44 17.41 -0.85 7.58
C LEU A 44 18.86 -0.41 7.80
N ALA A 45 19.23 0.81 7.38
CA ALA A 45 20.52 1.41 7.71
C ALA A 45 20.67 1.59 9.23
N GLU A 46 19.63 2.07 9.93
CA GLU A 46 19.65 2.16 11.39
C GLU A 46 19.69 0.78 12.06
N VAL A 47 18.95 -0.21 11.53
CA VAL A 47 19.06 -1.60 12.02
C VAL A 47 20.49 -2.10 11.89
N ARG A 48 21.14 -1.86 10.73
CA ARG A 48 22.53 -2.28 10.49
C ARG A 48 23.49 -1.62 11.47
N ALA A 49 23.33 -0.31 11.71
CA ALA A 49 24.14 0.44 12.65
C ALA A 49 23.93 -0.07 14.10
N GLY A 50 22.67 -0.20 14.52
CA GLY A 50 22.28 -0.64 15.86
C GLY A 50 22.74 -2.06 16.20
N LEU A 51 22.72 -2.98 15.23
CA LEU A 51 23.22 -4.35 15.41
C LEU A 51 24.77 -4.46 15.33
N GLY A 52 25.47 -3.35 15.09
CA GLY A 52 26.93 -3.34 14.93
C GLY A 52 27.41 -4.09 13.68
N LEU A 53 26.64 -4.05 12.59
CA LEU A 53 26.92 -4.77 11.34
C LEU A 53 27.69 -3.90 10.31
N SER A 54 28.10 -2.69 10.70
CA SER A 54 28.74 -1.70 9.83
C SER A 54 30.25 -1.92 9.59
N GLY A 55 30.89 -2.88 10.27
CA GLY A 55 32.32 -3.16 10.10
C GLY A 55 32.62 -4.19 9.00
N THR A 56 33.56 -3.90 8.12
CA THR A 56 34.37 -4.94 7.46
C THR A 56 35.07 -5.73 8.56
N LEU A 57 34.95 -7.06 8.55
CA LEU A 57 35.80 -7.93 9.35
C LEU A 57 37.25 -7.67 8.92
N THR A 58 37.94 -6.75 9.58
CA THR A 58 39.38 -6.60 9.40
C THR A 58 40.03 -7.88 9.89
N ALA A 59 40.99 -8.40 9.13
CA ALA A 59 41.65 -9.70 9.36
C ALA A 59 42.39 -9.83 10.72
N ALA A 60 42.35 -8.79 11.57
CA ALA A 60 42.88 -8.77 12.92
C ALA A 60 41.80 -8.88 14.02
N ALA A 61 40.52 -8.92 13.67
CA ALA A 61 39.47 -9.26 14.62
C ALA A 61 39.47 -10.79 14.79
N THR A 62 39.66 -11.26 16.02
CA THR A 62 39.49 -12.65 16.43
C THR A 62 38.26 -13.26 15.74
N PRO A 63 38.27 -14.54 15.30
CA PRO A 63 37.11 -15.18 14.64
C PRO A 63 35.82 -15.25 15.49
N GLY A 64 35.81 -14.69 16.70
CA GLY A 64 34.67 -14.59 17.61
C GLY A 64 33.96 -13.25 17.52
N GLY A 65 33.42 -12.88 16.36
CA GLY A 65 32.39 -11.84 16.31
C GLY A 65 31.12 -12.40 16.91
N GLY A 66 30.86 -12.15 18.20
CA GLY A 66 29.71 -12.69 18.93
C GLY A 66 28.33 -12.30 18.39
N GLU A 67 27.29 -12.58 19.18
CA GLU A 67 25.90 -12.24 18.84
C GLU A 67 25.75 -10.74 18.49
N PRO A 68 24.94 -10.37 17.46
CA PRO A 68 24.58 -8.99 17.18
C PRO A 68 24.04 -8.28 18.43
N ASP A 69 24.28 -6.98 18.52
CA ASP A 69 23.71 -6.18 19.59
C ASP A 69 22.22 -5.91 19.34
N TRP A 70 21.39 -6.89 19.70
CA TRP A 70 19.94 -6.77 19.57
C TRP A 70 19.34 -5.66 20.44
N SER A 71 20.08 -5.13 21.43
CA SER A 71 19.62 -4.01 22.25
C SER A 71 19.66 -2.68 21.47
N GLY A 72 20.50 -2.59 20.43
CA GLY A 72 20.58 -1.45 19.52
C GLY A 72 19.44 -1.37 18.49
N TRP A 73 18.39 -2.18 18.60
CA TRP A 73 17.31 -2.20 17.62
C TRP A 73 16.51 -0.88 17.58
N PRO A 74 16.31 -0.27 16.40
CA PRO A 74 15.52 0.95 16.29
C PRO A 74 14.04 0.69 16.59
N GLY A 75 13.51 1.41 17.57
CA GLY A 75 12.11 1.29 18.00
C GLY A 75 11.10 1.76 16.94
N GLU A 76 9.82 1.44 17.17
CA GLU A 76 8.71 1.78 16.26
C GLU A 76 8.57 3.30 16.03
N GLY A 77 8.96 4.12 17.01
CA GLY A 77 8.94 5.58 16.89
C GLY A 77 9.84 6.10 15.76
N TRP A 78 10.99 5.46 15.54
CA TRP A 78 11.90 5.83 14.44
C TRP A 78 11.28 5.53 13.08
N TRP A 79 10.68 4.35 12.94
CA TRP A 79 9.95 3.99 11.72
C TRP A 79 8.81 4.97 11.42
N ARG A 80 8.03 5.35 12.43
CA ARG A 80 6.96 6.36 12.28
C ARG A 80 7.51 7.69 11.77
N GLN A 81 8.65 8.15 12.26
CA GLN A 81 9.30 9.37 11.76
C GLN A 81 9.70 9.25 10.29
N LEU A 82 10.26 8.11 9.87
CA LEU A 82 10.62 7.87 8.47
C LEU A 82 9.40 7.82 7.55
N VAL A 83 8.31 7.19 8.00
CA VAL A 83 7.03 7.18 7.29
C VAL A 83 6.50 8.61 7.11
N GLN A 84 6.50 9.41 8.16
CA GLN A 84 6.04 10.81 8.12
C GLN A 84 6.94 11.70 7.25
N ARG A 85 8.25 11.45 7.26
CA ARG A 85 9.22 12.22 6.48
C ARG A 85 9.15 11.91 4.98
N HIS A 86 9.06 10.63 4.63
CA HIS A 86 9.23 10.18 3.25
C HIS A 86 7.91 9.83 2.57
N ILE A 87 7.03 9.07 3.22
CA ILE A 87 5.83 8.50 2.59
C ILE A 87 4.65 9.48 2.66
N ALA A 88 4.38 10.05 3.83
CA ALA A 88 3.23 10.90 4.06
C ALA A 88 3.09 12.09 3.09
N PRO A 89 4.16 12.83 2.73
CA PRO A 89 4.04 13.97 1.80
C PRO A 89 3.59 13.53 0.40
N VAL A 90 4.04 12.37 -0.06
CA VAL A 90 3.66 11.83 -1.38
C VAL A 90 2.24 11.27 -1.31
N TRP A 91 1.92 10.50 -0.27
CA TRP A 91 0.59 9.96 -0.05
C TRP A 91 -0.49 11.06 -0.03
N ARG A 92 -0.23 12.15 0.70
CA ARG A 92 -1.12 13.31 0.78
C ARG A 92 -1.38 13.93 -0.60
N ARG A 93 -0.35 14.06 -1.44
CA ARG A 93 -0.51 14.59 -2.80
C ARG A 93 -1.34 13.66 -3.68
N VAL A 94 -1.12 12.35 -3.61
CA VAL A 94 -1.92 11.36 -4.35
C VAL A 94 -3.39 11.44 -3.95
N TRP A 95 -3.67 11.49 -2.64
CA TRP A 95 -5.01 11.63 -2.10
C TRP A 95 -5.66 12.96 -2.54
N ALA A 96 -4.95 14.08 -2.40
CA ALA A 96 -5.45 15.41 -2.75
C ALA A 96 -5.71 15.54 -4.27
N GLY A 97 -4.87 14.92 -5.11
CA GLY A 97 -5.09 14.86 -6.55
C GLY A 97 -6.38 14.11 -6.91
N ALA A 98 -6.62 12.96 -6.27
CA ALA A 98 -7.87 12.22 -6.46
C ALA A 98 -9.11 12.98 -5.97
N TYR A 99 -8.97 13.71 -4.86
CA TYR A 99 -10.00 14.59 -4.32
C TYR A 99 -10.32 15.70 -5.32
N GLY A 100 -9.33 16.50 -5.73
CA GLY A 100 -9.51 17.64 -6.63
C GLY A 100 -10.05 17.25 -8.02
N HIS A 101 -9.68 16.08 -8.55
CA HIS A 101 -10.25 15.58 -9.81
C HIS A 101 -11.74 15.23 -9.69
N THR A 102 -12.18 14.81 -8.50
CA THR A 102 -13.57 14.43 -8.26
C THR A 102 -14.44 15.66 -7.97
N ALA A 103 -13.88 16.63 -7.24
CA ALA A 103 -14.54 17.88 -6.87
C ALA A 103 -13.70 19.10 -7.32
N PRO A 104 -13.61 19.37 -8.64
CA PRO A 104 -12.78 20.46 -9.17
C PRO A 104 -13.26 21.87 -8.80
N GLN A 105 -14.47 21.97 -8.25
CA GLN A 105 -15.09 23.22 -7.78
C GLN A 105 -15.14 23.30 -6.25
N ALA A 106 -14.44 22.39 -5.56
CA ALA A 106 -14.35 22.44 -4.11
C ALA A 106 -13.58 23.69 -3.65
N PRO A 107 -13.95 24.31 -2.52
CA PRO A 107 -13.19 25.43 -1.96
C PRO A 107 -11.74 25.05 -1.65
N ASP A 108 -10.86 26.05 -1.62
CA ASP A 108 -9.46 25.86 -1.20
C ASP A 108 -9.39 25.25 0.21
N GLY A 109 -8.54 24.25 0.37
CA GLY A 109 -8.38 23.53 1.64
C GLY A 109 -9.49 22.51 1.94
N ALA A 110 -10.48 22.32 1.04
CA ALA A 110 -11.47 21.26 1.20
C ALA A 110 -10.80 19.88 1.31
N GLY A 111 -11.26 19.09 2.29
CA GLY A 111 -10.70 17.77 2.57
C GLY A 111 -9.35 17.76 3.30
N ALA A 112 -8.70 18.91 3.57
CA ALA A 112 -7.35 18.95 4.16
C ALA A 112 -7.27 18.24 5.53
N GLY A 113 -8.22 18.51 6.44
CA GLY A 113 -8.25 17.84 7.75
C GLY A 113 -8.40 16.31 7.64
N ARG A 114 -9.25 15.86 6.70
CA ARG A 114 -9.45 14.42 6.44
C ARG A 114 -8.20 13.78 5.82
N ALA A 115 -7.47 14.51 4.97
CA ALA A 115 -6.21 14.04 4.42
C ALA A 115 -5.17 13.78 5.52
N GLU A 116 -5.10 14.64 6.54
CA GLU A 116 -4.22 14.43 7.70
C GLU A 116 -4.65 13.21 8.54
N ASP A 117 -5.95 13.07 8.81
CA ASP A 117 -6.48 11.90 9.53
C ASP A 117 -6.14 10.58 8.80
N GLU A 118 -6.25 10.57 7.48
CA GLU A 118 -5.94 9.40 6.64
C GLU A 118 -4.43 9.13 6.57
N VAL A 119 -3.59 10.17 6.61
CA VAL A 119 -2.12 10.04 6.71
C VAL A 119 -1.73 9.39 8.05
N GLU A 120 -2.33 9.83 9.16
CA GLU A 120 -2.09 9.21 10.48
C GLU A 120 -2.54 7.75 10.49
N ALA A 121 -3.72 7.46 9.94
CA ALA A 121 -4.20 6.09 9.79
C ALA A 121 -3.28 5.24 8.90
N MET A 122 -2.69 5.82 7.83
CA MET A 122 -1.69 5.17 7.00
C MET A 122 -0.42 4.85 7.81
N ALA A 123 0.07 5.79 8.62
CA ALA A 123 1.26 5.57 9.43
C ALA A 123 1.05 4.43 10.43
N ASP A 124 -0.13 4.37 11.04
CA ASP A 124 -0.52 3.29 11.94
C ASP A 124 -0.61 1.93 11.25
N ARG A 125 -1.04 1.84 9.99
CA ARG A 125 -1.04 0.57 9.24
C ARG A 125 0.36 0.05 8.99
N LEU A 126 1.30 0.95 8.71
CA LEU A 126 2.68 0.59 8.40
C LEU A 126 3.50 0.27 9.66
N ARG A 127 3.00 0.57 10.87
CA ARG A 127 3.73 0.40 12.14
C ARG A 127 4.28 -1.00 12.41
N ALA A 128 3.61 -2.03 11.89
CA ALA A 128 3.98 -3.43 12.15
C ALA A 128 5.13 -3.94 11.27
N TRP A 129 5.59 -3.18 10.27
CA TRP A 129 6.66 -3.62 9.37
C TRP A 129 8.01 -3.83 10.07
N PRO A 130 8.52 -2.91 10.91
CA PRO A 130 9.69 -3.14 11.78
C PRO A 130 9.68 -4.48 12.52
N ARG A 131 8.53 -4.86 13.08
CA ARG A 131 8.40 -6.13 13.82
C ARG A 131 8.62 -7.35 12.92
N ARG A 132 8.19 -7.29 11.65
CA ARG A 132 8.45 -8.36 10.67
C ARG A 132 9.94 -8.48 10.35
N VAL A 133 10.65 -7.36 10.28
CA VAL A 133 12.11 -7.33 10.10
C VAL A 133 12.80 -8.01 11.29
N TRP A 134 12.45 -7.59 12.51
CA TRP A 134 12.95 -8.19 13.75
C TRP A 134 12.74 -9.70 13.77
N ASP A 135 11.49 -10.13 13.57
CA ASP A 135 11.13 -11.54 13.66
C ASP A 135 11.87 -12.39 12.61
N ARG A 136 12.07 -11.86 11.39
CA ARG A 136 12.83 -12.56 10.33
C ARG A 136 14.31 -12.69 10.70
N MET A 137 14.93 -11.61 11.16
CA MET A 137 16.35 -11.61 11.56
C MET A 137 16.60 -12.50 12.78
N ARG A 138 15.74 -12.43 13.81
CA ARG A 138 15.84 -13.27 15.01
C ARG A 138 15.64 -14.75 14.70
N ARG A 139 14.73 -15.10 13.78
CA ARG A 139 14.60 -16.48 13.29
C ARG A 139 15.86 -16.94 12.56
N ALA A 140 16.35 -16.15 11.60
CA ALA A 140 17.56 -16.49 10.84
C ALA A 140 18.77 -16.74 11.75
N TRP A 141 18.92 -15.94 12.82
CA TRP A 141 19.94 -16.13 13.84
C TRP A 141 19.76 -17.44 14.62
N ARG A 142 18.57 -17.65 15.19
CA ARG A 142 18.27 -18.82 16.04
C ARG A 142 18.39 -20.13 15.27
N ASP A 143 17.83 -20.18 14.07
CA ASP A 143 17.77 -21.40 13.26
C ASP A 143 19.17 -21.77 12.77
N GLY A 144 19.97 -20.80 12.31
CA GLY A 144 21.33 -21.07 11.88
C GLY A 144 22.26 -21.46 13.04
N ALA A 145 22.08 -20.88 14.23
CA ALA A 145 22.81 -21.31 15.43
C ALA A 145 22.47 -22.76 15.82
N ALA A 146 21.20 -23.16 15.71
CA ALA A 146 20.79 -24.55 15.95
C ALA A 146 21.37 -25.52 14.91
N CYS A 147 21.65 -25.06 13.69
CA CYS A 147 22.32 -25.82 12.64
C CYS A 147 23.86 -25.81 12.75
N GLY A 148 24.44 -25.21 13.79
CA GLY A 148 25.89 -25.20 14.04
C GLY A 148 26.67 -24.19 13.19
N GLU A 149 26.01 -23.18 12.62
CA GLU A 149 26.70 -22.11 11.88
C GLU A 149 27.57 -21.25 12.81
N SER A 150 28.71 -20.80 12.28
CA SER A 150 29.58 -19.87 12.99
C SER A 150 28.92 -18.50 13.16
N ALA A 151 29.30 -17.78 14.20
CA ALA A 151 28.79 -16.44 14.43
C ALA A 151 29.10 -15.47 13.27
N ALA A 152 30.22 -15.66 12.56
CA ALA A 152 30.54 -14.90 11.35
C ALA A 152 29.52 -15.12 10.22
N GLN A 153 29.16 -16.38 9.92
CA GLN A 153 28.14 -16.72 8.91
C GLN A 153 26.77 -16.15 9.27
N LEU A 154 26.39 -16.23 10.55
CA LEU A 154 25.13 -15.69 11.03
C LEU A 154 25.08 -14.16 10.94
N ARG A 155 26.18 -13.47 11.25
CA ARG A 155 26.28 -12.00 11.12
C ARG A 155 26.18 -11.56 9.66
N GLU A 156 26.83 -12.27 8.74
CA GLU A 156 26.72 -12.02 7.31
C GLU A 156 25.25 -12.15 6.84
N ARG A 157 24.58 -13.25 7.20
CA ARG A 157 23.17 -13.46 6.88
C ARG A 157 22.25 -12.38 7.45
N VAL A 158 22.46 -11.95 8.70
CA VAL A 158 21.66 -10.86 9.29
C VAL A 158 21.95 -9.53 8.59
N ALA A 159 23.21 -9.29 8.18
CA ALA A 159 23.59 -8.10 7.42
C ALA A 159 22.96 -8.06 6.03
N GLU A 160 22.83 -9.21 5.35
CA GLU A 160 22.07 -9.34 4.09
C GLU A 160 20.59 -9.03 4.28
N LEU A 161 19.99 -9.47 5.40
CA LEU A 161 18.60 -9.13 5.73
C LEU A 161 18.41 -7.64 6.08
N ALA A 162 19.50 -6.91 6.36
CA ALA A 162 19.50 -5.47 6.63
C ALA A 162 19.73 -4.62 5.37
N THR A 163 19.53 -5.19 4.17
CA THR A 163 19.57 -4.45 2.89
C THR A 163 18.17 -4.26 2.32
N LEU A 164 17.99 -3.21 1.50
CA LEU A 164 16.70 -2.91 0.88
C LEU A 164 16.22 -4.05 -0.03
N GLU A 165 17.15 -4.69 -0.74
CA GLU A 165 16.90 -5.77 -1.68
C GLU A 165 16.21 -6.97 -0.99
N ALA A 166 16.55 -7.27 0.26
CA ALA A 166 15.91 -8.33 1.05
C ALA A 166 14.41 -8.06 1.33
N TRP A 167 13.93 -6.84 1.06
CA TRP A 167 12.59 -6.33 1.37
C TRP A 167 11.87 -5.69 0.18
N ASP A 168 12.39 -5.79 -1.06
CA ASP A 168 11.77 -5.20 -2.26
C ASP A 168 10.29 -5.59 -2.42
N GLY A 169 9.95 -6.87 -2.17
CA GLY A 169 8.57 -7.34 -2.22
C GLY A 169 7.65 -6.71 -1.17
N SER A 170 8.19 -6.40 0.01
CA SER A 170 7.46 -5.70 1.08
C SER A 170 7.26 -4.23 0.73
N ALA A 171 8.32 -3.56 0.26
CA ALA A 171 8.24 -2.17 -0.20
C ALA A 171 7.20 -2.02 -1.33
N LEU A 172 7.22 -2.91 -2.32
CA LEU A 172 6.25 -2.89 -3.41
C LEU A 172 4.81 -3.17 -2.93
N THR A 173 4.64 -4.10 -1.99
CA THR A 173 3.32 -4.39 -1.41
C THR A 173 2.77 -3.20 -0.63
N MET A 174 3.61 -2.51 0.15
CA MET A 174 3.26 -1.28 0.86
C MET A 174 2.83 -0.21 -0.15
N THR A 175 3.63 0.04 -1.19
CA THR A 175 3.32 1.03 -2.22
C THR A 175 1.98 0.75 -2.89
N ARG A 176 1.75 -0.46 -3.42
CA ARG A 176 0.52 -0.80 -4.13
C ARG A 176 -0.72 -0.68 -3.25
N THR A 177 -0.60 -1.14 -2.01
CA THR A 177 -1.71 -1.10 -1.06
C THR A 177 -2.07 0.34 -0.71
N GLU A 178 -1.08 1.18 -0.44
CA GLU A 178 -1.31 2.56 -0.03
C GLU A 178 -1.71 3.49 -1.19
N VAL A 179 -1.21 3.28 -2.41
CA VAL A 179 -1.66 4.02 -3.60
C VAL A 179 -3.15 3.81 -3.86
N ILE A 180 -3.61 2.55 -3.87
CA ILE A 180 -5.02 2.25 -4.13
C ILE A 180 -5.90 2.78 -3.01
N GLY A 181 -5.46 2.69 -1.75
CA GLY A 181 -6.13 3.32 -0.62
C GLY A 181 -6.28 4.82 -0.81
N ALA A 182 -5.19 5.54 -1.10
CA ALA A 182 -5.16 6.99 -1.27
C ALA A 182 -6.10 7.48 -2.38
N LEU A 183 -5.99 6.88 -3.58
CA LEU A 183 -6.78 7.29 -4.75
C LEU A 183 -8.28 7.11 -4.50
N ASN A 184 -8.70 5.94 -4.02
CA ASN A 184 -10.12 5.66 -3.84
C ASN A 184 -10.71 6.41 -2.62
N ALA A 185 -9.93 6.59 -1.54
CA ALA A 185 -10.35 7.38 -0.39
C ALA A 185 -10.52 8.87 -0.75
N GLY A 186 -9.60 9.43 -1.53
CA GLY A 186 -9.66 10.82 -2.00
C GLY A 186 -10.89 11.06 -2.86
N SER A 187 -11.14 10.20 -3.84
CA SER A 187 -12.34 10.30 -4.68
C SER A 187 -13.64 10.10 -3.89
N LEU A 188 -13.70 9.16 -2.95
CA LEU A 188 -14.90 8.99 -2.11
C LEU A 188 -15.16 10.22 -1.24
N SER A 189 -14.11 10.78 -0.63
CA SER A 189 -14.23 11.93 0.26
C SER A 189 -14.74 13.15 -0.48
N ALA A 190 -14.18 13.44 -1.65
CA ALA A 190 -14.65 14.52 -2.51
C ALA A 190 -16.12 14.37 -2.91
N ALA A 191 -16.55 13.16 -3.31
CA ALA A 191 -17.93 12.90 -3.67
C ALA A 191 -18.90 13.08 -2.48
N LEU A 192 -18.48 12.70 -1.27
CA LEU A 192 -19.27 12.89 -0.05
C LEU A 192 -19.43 14.38 0.28
N ASP A 193 -18.36 15.15 0.19
CA ASP A 193 -18.37 16.60 0.44
C ASP A 193 -19.22 17.31 -0.62
N GLU A 194 -19.10 16.95 -1.89
CA GLU A 194 -19.94 17.50 -2.98
C GLU A 194 -21.43 17.18 -2.78
N GLN A 195 -21.77 15.96 -2.38
CA GLN A 195 -23.15 15.59 -2.05
C GLN A 195 -23.68 16.44 -0.88
N ALA A 196 -22.89 16.61 0.18
CA ALA A 196 -23.29 17.43 1.33
C ALA A 196 -23.46 18.91 0.94
N ARG A 197 -22.57 19.45 0.10
CA ARG A 197 -22.56 20.85 -0.34
C ARG A 197 -23.70 21.18 -1.31
N THR A 198 -24.01 20.27 -2.23
CA THR A 198 -24.96 20.53 -3.32
C THR A 198 -26.35 19.94 -3.08
N GLY A 199 -26.48 18.99 -2.15
CA GLY A 199 -27.69 18.18 -1.99
C GLY A 199 -27.96 17.20 -3.13
N ARG A 200 -27.20 17.25 -4.23
CA ARG A 200 -27.35 16.32 -5.35
C ARG A 200 -26.88 14.94 -4.91
N ARG A 201 -27.66 13.91 -5.18
CA ARG A 201 -27.31 12.53 -4.83
C ARG A 201 -26.15 12.03 -5.69
N TRP A 202 -25.23 11.28 -5.10
CA TRP A 202 -24.13 10.61 -5.77
C TRP A 202 -24.17 9.10 -5.56
N THR A 203 -23.59 8.39 -6.52
CA THR A 203 -23.38 6.94 -6.48
C THR A 203 -21.91 6.62 -6.73
N LYS A 204 -21.53 5.42 -6.33
CA LYS A 204 -20.22 4.86 -6.61
C LYS A 204 -20.35 3.49 -7.28
N ARG A 205 -19.41 3.16 -8.15
CA ARG A 205 -19.34 1.90 -8.89
C ARG A 205 -17.97 1.27 -8.72
N TRP A 206 -17.95 -0.02 -8.42
CA TRP A 206 -16.72 -0.80 -8.38
C TRP A 206 -16.23 -1.14 -9.80
N LEU A 207 -14.97 -0.81 -10.10
CA LEU A 207 -14.34 -1.12 -11.37
C LEU A 207 -13.14 -2.03 -11.12
N ALA A 208 -13.33 -3.32 -11.35
CA ALA A 208 -12.28 -4.31 -11.27
C ALA A 208 -11.20 -4.11 -12.35
N THR A 209 -9.95 -4.45 -12.08
CA THR A 209 -8.95 -4.47 -13.16
C THR A 209 -9.31 -5.62 -14.11
N ALA A 210 -9.60 -5.30 -15.38
CA ALA A 210 -9.87 -6.30 -16.40
C ALA A 210 -8.60 -7.06 -16.82
N ASP A 211 -8.16 -8.01 -15.99
CA ASP A 211 -7.08 -8.96 -16.24
C ASP A 211 -7.27 -10.27 -15.45
N ASP A 212 -6.39 -11.23 -15.66
CA ASP A 212 -6.38 -12.56 -15.04
C ASP A 212 -6.03 -12.54 -13.54
N ARG A 213 -5.21 -11.58 -13.14
CA ARG A 213 -4.70 -11.39 -11.77
C ARG A 213 -5.73 -10.83 -10.79
N THR A 214 -6.84 -10.25 -11.26
CA THR A 214 -7.90 -9.78 -10.38
C THR A 214 -8.55 -10.95 -9.64
N ARG A 215 -8.82 -10.80 -8.34
CA ARG A 215 -9.46 -11.85 -7.53
C ARG A 215 -10.87 -12.16 -8.03
N ALA A 216 -11.33 -13.40 -7.86
CA ALA A 216 -12.68 -13.79 -8.27
C ALA A 216 -13.77 -12.96 -7.55
N THR A 217 -13.58 -12.67 -6.26
CA THR A 217 -14.44 -11.80 -5.45
C THR A 217 -14.52 -10.38 -6.00
N HIS A 218 -13.39 -9.84 -6.47
CA HIS A 218 -13.31 -8.50 -7.06
C HIS A 218 -13.94 -8.45 -8.46
N ARG A 219 -13.77 -9.51 -9.28
CA ARG A 219 -14.47 -9.63 -10.58
C ARG A 219 -15.97 -9.73 -10.40
N ALA A 220 -16.43 -10.47 -9.39
CA ALA A 220 -17.85 -10.58 -9.07
C ALA A 220 -18.45 -9.25 -8.61
N ALA A 221 -17.67 -8.40 -7.93
CA ALA A 221 -18.08 -7.05 -7.56
C ALA A 221 -18.06 -6.04 -8.73
N ASP A 222 -17.49 -6.42 -9.89
CA ASP A 222 -17.33 -5.50 -11.02
C ASP A 222 -18.67 -4.95 -11.51
N GLY A 223 -18.73 -3.63 -11.68
CA GLY A 223 -19.94 -2.93 -12.08
C GLY A 223 -20.98 -2.74 -10.98
N GLN A 224 -20.81 -3.33 -9.78
CA GLN A 224 -21.71 -3.09 -8.64
C GLN A 224 -21.79 -1.59 -8.37
N THR A 225 -23.00 -1.04 -8.31
CA THR A 225 -23.26 0.37 -8.03
C THR A 225 -24.05 0.51 -6.74
N THR A 226 -23.60 1.38 -5.83
CA THR A 226 -24.24 1.64 -4.54
C THR A 226 -24.26 3.14 -4.24
N LEU A 227 -24.96 3.55 -3.19
CA LEU A 227 -24.82 4.89 -2.65
C LEU A 227 -23.41 5.11 -2.08
N LEU A 228 -22.98 6.37 -1.97
CA LEU A 228 -21.65 6.70 -1.44
C LEU A 228 -21.38 6.11 -0.05
N THR A 229 -22.38 6.12 0.84
CA THR A 229 -22.29 5.64 2.23
C THR A 229 -22.44 4.13 2.36
N GLU A 230 -22.99 3.45 1.36
CA GLU A 230 -23.18 2.00 1.36
C GLU A 230 -21.90 1.25 0.99
N ARG A 231 -21.79 -0.01 1.40
CA ARG A 231 -20.61 -0.85 1.12
C ARG A 231 -20.86 -1.78 -0.06
N PHE A 232 -19.81 -2.02 -0.86
CA PHE A 232 -19.78 -3.07 -1.86
C PHE A 232 -19.77 -4.45 -1.21
N ALA A 233 -20.25 -5.46 -1.94
CA ALA A 233 -20.16 -6.86 -1.55
C ALA A 233 -18.98 -7.49 -2.31
N VAL A 234 -17.90 -7.81 -1.60
CA VAL A 234 -16.68 -8.38 -2.18
C VAL A 234 -16.40 -9.70 -1.49
N GLY A 235 -16.85 -10.80 -2.10
CA GLY A 235 -16.86 -12.10 -1.43
C GLY A 235 -17.74 -12.07 -0.18
N HIS A 236 -17.16 -12.44 0.97
CA HIS A 236 -17.83 -12.38 2.27
C HIS A 236 -17.70 -11.00 2.95
N ALA A 237 -16.93 -10.09 2.37
CA ALA A 237 -16.62 -8.79 2.97
C ALA A 237 -17.58 -7.69 2.51
N ARG A 238 -17.76 -6.69 3.38
CA ARG A 238 -18.42 -5.42 3.06
C ARG A 238 -17.36 -4.31 3.06
N ILE A 239 -17.05 -3.79 1.88
CA ILE A 239 -15.91 -2.89 1.64
C ILE A 239 -16.42 -1.53 1.16
N GLN A 240 -15.93 -0.43 1.74
CA GLN A 240 -16.40 0.90 1.35
C GLN A 240 -15.90 1.30 -0.04
N PHE A 241 -14.66 0.96 -0.37
CA PHE A 241 -14.02 1.27 -1.64
C PHE A 241 -12.82 0.32 -1.88
N PRO A 242 -12.32 0.16 -3.11
CA PRO A 242 -11.15 -0.67 -3.38
C PRO A 242 -9.93 -0.22 -2.56
N GLY A 243 -9.34 -1.15 -1.80
CA GLY A 243 -8.23 -0.84 -0.89
C GLY A 243 -8.66 -0.18 0.42
N ASP A 244 -9.94 -0.20 0.80
CA ASP A 244 -10.41 0.29 2.10
C ASP A 244 -9.68 -0.43 3.24
N PRO A 245 -8.89 0.28 4.06
CA PRO A 245 -8.07 -0.33 5.10
C PRO A 245 -8.86 -1.04 6.21
N ARG A 246 -10.18 -0.83 6.28
CA ARG A 246 -11.07 -1.52 7.24
C ARG A 246 -11.57 -2.88 6.72
N GLY A 247 -11.30 -3.20 5.46
CA GLY A 247 -11.64 -4.49 4.87
C GLY A 247 -10.64 -5.60 5.23
N PRO A 248 -10.99 -6.88 5.01
CA PRO A 248 -10.08 -7.99 5.26
C PRO A 248 -8.80 -7.90 4.41
N ALA A 249 -7.65 -8.20 5.02
CA ALA A 249 -6.33 -8.12 4.37
C ALA A 249 -6.26 -8.84 3.01
N GLY A 250 -6.94 -10.00 2.88
CA GLY A 250 -6.98 -10.79 1.65
C GLY A 250 -7.69 -10.11 0.47
N GLU A 251 -8.59 -9.16 0.72
CA GLU A 251 -9.30 -8.40 -0.31
C GLU A 251 -8.61 -7.06 -0.59
N VAL A 252 -7.94 -6.46 0.41
CA VAL A 252 -7.48 -5.06 0.30
C VAL A 252 -6.00 -4.93 -0.07
N ILE A 253 -5.12 -5.83 0.40
CA ILE A 253 -3.68 -5.76 0.12
C ILE A 253 -3.42 -6.10 -1.35
N ASN A 254 -2.55 -5.34 -2.02
CA ASN A 254 -2.28 -5.49 -3.45
C ASN A 254 -3.55 -5.46 -4.33
N CYS A 255 -4.64 -4.84 -3.85
CA CYS A 255 -5.76 -4.50 -4.72
C CYS A 255 -5.25 -3.62 -5.88
N ARG A 256 -5.92 -3.69 -7.02
CA ARG A 256 -5.64 -2.85 -8.22
C ARG A 256 -6.93 -2.27 -8.82
N CYS A 257 -8.06 -2.54 -8.17
CA CYS A 257 -9.37 -2.09 -8.60
C CYS A 257 -9.52 -0.60 -8.28
N SER A 258 -10.39 0.06 -9.04
CA SER A 258 -10.73 1.46 -8.85
C SER A 258 -12.24 1.60 -8.63
N MET A 259 -12.64 2.82 -8.29
CA MET A 259 -14.03 3.16 -8.10
C MET A 259 -14.35 4.40 -8.92
N GLN A 260 -15.46 4.34 -9.65
CA GLN A 260 -16.03 5.50 -10.30
C GLN A 260 -17.10 6.10 -9.38
N VAL A 261 -16.93 7.36 -9.02
CA VAL A 261 -17.96 8.17 -8.33
C VAL A 261 -18.62 9.11 -9.34
N ARG A 262 -19.92 9.28 -9.23
CA ARG A 262 -20.68 10.17 -10.12
C ARG A 262 -21.97 10.64 -9.45
N PRO A 263 -22.50 11.83 -9.81
CA PRO A 263 -23.87 12.18 -9.48
C PRO A 263 -24.83 11.11 -10.01
N SER A 264 -25.85 10.78 -9.23
CA SER A 264 -26.93 9.90 -9.69
C SER A 264 -27.63 10.55 -10.89
N ALA A 265 -28.01 9.74 -11.86
CA ALA A 265 -29.05 10.14 -12.79
C ALA A 265 -30.34 10.27 -11.97
N GLU A 266 -31.04 11.40 -12.13
CA GLU A 266 -32.37 11.61 -11.55
C GLU A 266 -33.35 10.54 -12.01
#